data_AF-A0A646QI50-F1
#
_entry.id   AF-A0A646QI50-F1
#
_cell.length_a   1.000
_cell.length_b   1.000
_cell.length_c   1.000
_cell.angle_alpha   90.00
_cell.angle_beta   90.00
_cell.angle_gamma   90.00
#
_symmetry.space_group_name_H-M   'P 1'
#
loop_
_entity.id
_entity.type
_entity.pdbx_description
1 polymer ?
#
loop_
_entity_poly.entity_id
_entity_poly.type
_entity_poly.pdbx_seq_one_letter_code
_entity_poly.pdbx_strand_id
1 'polypeptide(L)'
;MKIAKEFLILAVLFPIIAHATKAHFYPSNSAQRALLDALFRERNNKRSVQTNYRHLCDIERNLISLNIGDQEFYPPFYTELWCKSTLEAKKNSASSSIQTCETNYHCVQQYGTIYVMKKSNDESCETSSFDPEGCMDGTCWKVEKRENIPNGCECMWPNNELGDK
;
A
#
# COMPACT_ATOMS: atom_id res chain seq x y z
N MET A 1 -8.77 82.45 -40.12
CA MET A 1 -7.45 82.78 -40.74
C MET A 1 -6.86 81.49 -41.27
N LYS A 2 -6.84 81.37 -42.60
CA LYS A 2 -5.64 81.32 -43.47
C LYS A 2 -4.96 79.94 -43.48
N ILE A 3 -5.16 79.17 -44.56
CA ILE A 3 -4.20 78.96 -45.68
C ILE A 3 -3.07 78.03 -45.20
N ALA A 4 -3.16 76.74 -45.50
CA ALA A 4 -2.60 76.09 -46.69
C ALA A 4 -1.07 76.21 -46.79
N LYS A 5 -0.38 75.07 -46.79
CA LYS A 5 0.86 74.76 -47.54
C LYS A 5 1.19 73.29 -47.25
N GLU A 6 0.99 72.39 -48.21
CA GLU A 6 1.92 72.06 -49.30
C GLU A 6 3.15 71.25 -48.86
N PHE A 7 3.29 70.13 -49.58
CA PHE A 7 4.51 69.53 -50.10
C PHE A 7 5.14 68.27 -49.46
N LEU A 8 5.31 67.34 -50.40
CA LEU A 8 6.33 66.32 -50.58
C LEU A 8 6.07 64.90 -50.08
N ILE A 9 5.80 64.09 -51.09
CA ILE A 9 5.72 62.64 -51.19
C ILE A 9 7.09 62.02 -50.90
N LEU A 10 7.12 60.99 -50.05
CA LEU A 10 8.07 59.89 -50.16
C LEU A 10 7.32 58.59 -49.90
N ALA A 11 7.17 57.83 -50.99
CA ALA A 11 6.57 56.51 -51.01
C ALA A 11 7.42 55.54 -50.19
N VAL A 12 6.80 54.86 -49.22
CA VAL A 12 7.29 53.58 -48.73
C VAL A 12 6.14 52.59 -48.85
N LEU A 13 6.36 51.66 -49.78
CA LEU A 13 5.60 50.45 -50.02
C LEU A 13 5.29 49.75 -48.69
N PHE A 14 4.02 49.68 -48.32
CA PHE A 14 3.51 48.64 -47.42
C PHE A 14 2.32 47.96 -48.09
N PRO A 15 2.38 46.64 -48.33
CA PRO A 15 1.30 45.90 -48.92
C PRO A 15 0.08 45.90 -48.00
N ILE A 16 -1.08 46.04 -48.64
CA ILE A 16 -2.43 45.95 -48.13
C ILE A 16 -2.54 44.73 -47.19
N ILE A 17 -2.64 44.98 -45.88
CA ILE A 17 -3.10 43.96 -44.94
C ILE A 17 -4.61 43.85 -45.13
N ALA A 18 -5.00 42.92 -46.00
CA ALA A 18 -6.36 42.41 -46.04
C ALA A 18 -6.70 41.92 -44.63
N HIS A 19 -7.62 42.62 -43.96
CA HIS A 19 -8.25 42.12 -42.76
C HIS A 19 -9.14 40.94 -43.17
N ALA A 20 -8.55 39.75 -43.24
CA ALA A 20 -9.29 38.51 -43.18
C ALA A 20 -9.91 38.45 -41.77
N THR A 21 -11.20 38.73 -41.68
CA THR A 21 -12.01 38.46 -40.50
C THR A 21 -11.83 36.99 -40.16
N LYS A 22 -11.03 36.72 -39.13
CA LYS A 22 -10.89 35.40 -38.54
C LYS A 22 -12.25 35.04 -37.94
N ALA A 23 -13.07 34.34 -38.72
CA ALA A 23 -14.29 33.74 -38.20
C ALA A 23 -13.85 32.79 -37.09
N HIS A 24 -14.10 33.17 -35.84
CA HIS A 24 -14.02 32.26 -34.71
C HIS A 24 -15.08 31.18 -34.95
N PHE A 25 -14.65 30.07 -35.53
CA PHE A 25 -15.45 28.86 -35.62
C PHE A 25 -15.61 28.35 -34.18
N TYR A 26 -16.67 28.77 -33.50
CA TYR A 26 -17.12 28.13 -32.28
C TYR A 26 -17.64 26.75 -32.69
N PRO A 27 -16.97 25.64 -32.30
CA PRO A 27 -17.48 24.32 -32.63
C PRO A 27 -18.87 24.17 -32.01
N SER A 28 -19.82 23.68 -32.79
CA SER A 28 -21.17 23.40 -32.31
C SER A 28 -21.10 22.45 -31.10
N ASN A 29 -22.06 22.61 -30.18
CA ASN A 29 -22.20 21.76 -29.00
C ASN A 29 -22.17 20.25 -29.33
N SER A 30 -22.57 19.86 -30.54
CA SER A 30 -22.50 18.48 -31.04
C SER A 30 -21.07 17.96 -31.24
N ALA A 31 -20.15 18.78 -31.76
CA ALA A 31 -18.77 18.37 -32.00
C ALA A 31 -17.99 18.25 -30.68
N GLN A 32 -18.23 19.16 -29.73
CA GLN A 32 -17.67 19.06 -28.38
C GLN A 32 -18.23 17.86 -27.61
N ARG A 33 -19.53 17.54 -27.76
CA ARG A 33 -20.14 16.34 -27.18
C ARG A 33 -19.57 15.06 -27.78
N ALA A 34 -19.41 14.99 -29.10
CA ALA A 34 -18.81 13.84 -29.77
C ALA A 34 -17.34 13.63 -29.35
N LEU A 35 -16.57 14.71 -29.18
CA LEU A 35 -15.21 14.65 -28.67
C LEU A 35 -15.17 14.18 -27.22
N LEU A 36 -16.05 14.71 -26.35
CA LEU A 36 -16.19 14.25 -24.97
C LEU A 36 -16.58 12.78 -24.91
N ASP A 37 -17.57 12.35 -25.70
CA ASP A 37 -18.00 10.95 -25.78
C ASP A 37 -16.87 10.05 -26.28
N ALA A 38 -16.08 10.48 -27.26
CA ALA A 38 -14.90 9.74 -27.73
C ALA A 38 -13.82 9.61 -26.64
N LEU A 39 -13.54 10.69 -25.90
CA LEU A 39 -12.59 10.68 -24.78
C LEU A 39 -13.09 9.82 -23.61
N PHE A 40 -14.39 9.85 -23.31
CA PHE A 40 -15.01 8.97 -22.30
C PHE A 40 -14.97 7.51 -22.76
N ARG A 41 -15.17 7.23 -24.05
CA ARG A 41 -15.09 5.87 -24.61
C ARG A 41 -13.66 5.34 -24.63
N GLU A 42 -12.65 6.17 -24.88
CA GLU A 42 -11.23 5.79 -24.72
C GLU A 42 -10.89 5.49 -23.26
N ARG A 43 -11.35 6.32 -22.31
CA ARG A 43 -11.16 6.07 -20.87
C ARG A 43 -11.79 4.75 -20.44
N ASN A 44 -12.97 4.42 -20.98
CA ASN A 44 -13.66 3.16 -20.68
C ASN A 44 -13.08 1.93 -21.43
N ASN A 45 -12.36 2.14 -22.53
CA ASN A 45 -11.64 1.07 -23.26
C ASN A 45 -10.31 0.73 -22.59
N LYS A 46 -9.71 1.69 -21.87
CA LYS A 46 -8.67 1.41 -20.86
C LYS A 46 -9.33 0.92 -19.57
N ARG A 47 -10.01 -0.23 -19.63
CA ARG A 47 -10.16 -1.05 -18.43
C ARG A 47 -8.77 -1.42 -18.01
N SER A 48 -8.19 -0.66 -17.08
CA SER A 48 -7.00 -1.08 -16.35
C SER A 48 -7.32 -2.47 -15.82
N VAL A 49 -6.68 -3.50 -16.38
CA VAL A 49 -6.68 -4.82 -15.77
C VAL A 49 -6.24 -4.56 -14.34
N GLN A 50 -7.15 -4.73 -13.39
CA GLN A 50 -6.84 -4.51 -11.99
C GLN A 50 -5.88 -5.61 -11.59
N THR A 51 -4.58 -5.32 -11.65
CA THR A 51 -3.54 -6.26 -11.28
C THR A 51 -3.67 -6.56 -9.80
N ASN A 52 -4.22 -7.73 -9.48
CA ASN A 52 -4.32 -8.20 -8.12
C ASN A 52 -3.00 -8.88 -7.75
N TYR A 53 -2.15 -8.19 -7.01
CA TYR A 53 -0.94 -8.76 -6.44
C TYR A 53 -1.32 -9.81 -5.41
N ARG A 54 -0.69 -10.99 -5.51
CA ARG A 54 -0.84 -12.10 -4.56
C ARG A 54 0.55 -12.54 -4.12
N HIS A 55 0.63 -13.10 -2.92
CA HIS A 55 1.87 -13.72 -2.46
C HIS A 55 2.19 -14.95 -3.30
N LEU A 56 3.48 -15.22 -3.49
CA LEU A 56 3.95 -16.43 -4.20
C LEU A 56 3.72 -17.70 -3.38
N CYS A 57 3.71 -17.57 -2.05
CA CYS A 57 3.49 -18.65 -1.11
C CYS A 57 2.07 -18.61 -0.54
N ASP A 58 1.46 -19.78 -0.38
CA ASP A 58 0.14 -19.89 0.25
C ASP A 58 0.27 -19.77 1.76
N ILE A 59 -0.56 -18.90 2.35
CA ILE A 59 -0.52 -18.58 3.77
C ILE A 59 -1.88 -18.88 4.40
N GLU A 60 -1.87 -19.52 5.56
CA GLU A 60 -3.02 -19.67 6.45
C GLU A 60 -2.92 -18.65 7.60
N ARG A 61 -4.00 -17.91 7.84
CA ARG A 61 -4.05 -16.90 8.90
C ARG A 61 -4.85 -17.43 10.08
N ASN A 62 -4.23 -17.44 11.25
CA ASN A 62 -4.87 -17.88 12.49
C ASN A 62 -4.94 -16.72 13.48
N LEU A 63 -6.14 -16.40 13.94
CA LEU A 63 -6.35 -15.41 14.99
C LEU A 63 -6.27 -16.09 16.35
N ILE A 64 -5.30 -15.68 17.17
CA ILE A 64 -5.06 -16.27 18.48
C ILE A 64 -5.54 -15.30 19.56
N SER A 65 -6.51 -15.73 20.36
CA SER A 65 -6.97 -14.98 21.53
C SER A 65 -5.93 -15.03 22.64
N LEU A 66 -5.65 -13.87 23.22
CA LEU A 66 -4.75 -13.70 24.37
C LEU A 66 -5.50 -13.70 25.69
N ASN A 67 -6.78 -13.32 25.67
CA ASN A 67 -7.62 -13.30 26.86
C ASN A 67 -7.90 -14.76 27.28
N ILE A 68 -7.22 -15.20 28.33
CA ILE A 68 -7.37 -16.52 28.95
C ILE A 68 -7.68 -16.29 30.42
N GLY A 69 -8.88 -16.70 30.86
CA GLY A 69 -9.31 -16.50 32.24
C GLY A 69 -9.52 -15.02 32.56
N ASP A 70 -8.83 -14.55 33.61
CA ASP A 70 -8.84 -13.19 34.15
C ASP A 70 -7.73 -12.29 33.57
N GLN A 71 -6.90 -12.81 32.66
CA GLN A 71 -5.80 -12.06 32.08
C GLN A 71 -6.27 -11.21 30.90
N GLU A 72 -6.17 -9.89 31.05
CA GLU A 72 -6.50 -8.93 30.00
C GLU A 72 -5.24 -8.52 29.21
N PHE A 73 -5.34 -8.56 27.88
CA PHE A 73 -4.27 -8.13 26.97
C PHE A 73 -4.75 -7.07 25.99
N TYR A 74 -3.82 -6.23 25.55
CA TYR A 74 -4.01 -5.25 24.48
C TYR A 74 -2.90 -5.36 23.42
N PRO A 75 -3.25 -5.61 22.13
CA PRO A 75 -4.57 -6.05 21.66
C PRO A 75 -4.98 -7.39 22.29
N PRO A 76 -6.28 -7.74 22.33
CA PRO A 76 -6.75 -8.99 22.97
C PRO A 76 -6.48 -10.24 22.12
N PHE A 77 -5.91 -10.08 20.93
CA PHE A 77 -5.54 -11.15 20.02
C PHE A 77 -4.29 -10.77 19.23
N TYR A 78 -3.62 -11.79 18.67
CA TYR A 78 -2.61 -11.61 17.63
C TYR A 78 -2.89 -12.54 16.46
N THR A 79 -2.26 -12.27 15.31
CA THR A 79 -2.40 -13.11 14.12
C THR A 79 -1.12 -13.90 13.90
N GLU A 80 -1.26 -15.20 13.72
CA GLU A 80 -0.22 -16.07 13.18
C GLU A 80 -0.43 -16.25 11.67
N LEU A 81 0.67 -16.20 10.93
CA LEU A 81 0.72 -16.39 9.48
C LEU A 81 1.59 -17.61 9.18
N TRP A 82 0.94 -18.70 8.80
CA TRP A 82 1.59 -20.00 8.57
C TRP A 82 1.71 -20.31 7.09
N CYS A 83 2.83 -20.89 6.67
CA CYS A 83 2.93 -21.48 5.34
C CYS A 83 2.12 -22.76 5.31
N LYS A 84 1.32 -22.93 4.24
CA LYS A 84 0.42 -24.07 4.13
C LYS A 84 1.15 -25.41 4.27
N SER A 85 2.29 -25.57 3.59
CA SER A 85 3.12 -26.77 3.68
C SER A 85 3.62 -27.05 5.11
N THR A 86 4.02 -26.02 5.86
CA THR A 86 4.50 -26.15 7.24
C THR A 86 3.37 -26.59 8.18
N LEU A 87 2.17 -26.04 8.00
CA LEU A 87 1.02 -26.41 8.81
C LEU A 87 0.56 -27.85 8.51
N GLU A 88 0.58 -28.25 7.24
CA GLU A 88 0.30 -29.63 6.82
C GLU A 88 1.34 -30.61 7.40
N ALA A 89 2.62 -30.24 7.41
CA ALA A 89 3.69 -31.02 8.05
C ALA A 89 3.39 -31.31 9.52
N LYS A 90 2.96 -30.26 10.24
CA LYS A 90 2.66 -30.32 11.67
C LYS A 90 1.43 -31.18 11.97
N LYS A 91 0.43 -31.17 11.09
CA LYS A 91 -0.83 -31.93 11.26
C LYS A 91 -0.67 -33.42 10.95
N ASN A 92 0.10 -33.78 9.92
CA ASN A 92 0.02 -35.12 9.34
C ASN A 92 1.18 -36.05 9.68
N SER A 93 2.24 -35.64 10.39
CA SER A 93 3.43 -36.44 10.77
C SER A 93 4.16 -37.18 9.62
N ALA A 94 3.60 -37.17 8.42
CA ALA A 94 4.13 -37.73 7.19
C ALA A 94 4.55 -36.57 6.29
N SER A 95 5.75 -36.69 5.72
CA SER A 95 6.39 -35.81 4.75
C SER A 95 5.41 -34.95 3.94
N SER A 96 5.09 -33.75 4.43
CA SER A 96 4.43 -32.75 3.61
C SER A 96 5.42 -32.30 2.54
N SER A 97 5.04 -32.40 1.27
CA SER A 97 5.82 -31.82 0.18
C SER A 97 6.02 -30.33 0.45
N ILE A 98 7.27 -29.87 0.44
CA ILE A 98 7.62 -28.45 0.54
C ILE A 98 6.90 -27.70 -0.58
N GLN A 99 6.20 -26.60 -0.26
CA GLN A 99 5.57 -25.78 -1.28
C GLN A 99 6.64 -25.10 -2.13
N THR A 100 6.53 -25.25 -3.45
CA THR A 100 7.37 -24.57 -4.44
C THR A 100 6.66 -23.31 -4.92
N CYS A 101 7.37 -22.18 -4.94
CA CYS A 101 6.85 -20.90 -5.43
C CYS A 101 7.34 -20.54 -6.83
N GLU A 102 8.52 -21.05 -7.22
CA GLU A 102 9.13 -20.93 -8.55
C GLU A 102 10.12 -22.10 -8.72
N THR A 103 10.61 -22.33 -9.94
CA THR A 103 11.61 -23.36 -10.25
C THR A 103 12.85 -23.23 -9.34
N ASN A 104 13.10 -24.22 -8.46
CA ASN A 104 14.17 -24.25 -7.44
C ASN A 104 14.01 -23.27 -6.26
N TYR A 105 12.84 -22.63 -6.10
CA TYR A 105 12.53 -21.80 -4.94
C TYR A 105 11.44 -22.43 -4.10
N HIS A 106 11.58 -22.34 -2.79
CA HIS A 106 10.69 -22.95 -1.82
C HIS A 106 10.09 -21.90 -0.89
N CYS A 107 8.87 -22.18 -0.45
CA CYS A 107 8.22 -21.38 0.57
C CYS A 107 8.75 -21.73 1.95
N VAL A 108 9.33 -20.74 2.62
CA VAL A 108 9.95 -20.87 3.94
C VAL A 108 9.14 -20.09 4.97
N GLN A 109 8.87 -20.73 6.11
CA GLN A 109 8.20 -20.10 7.24
C GLN A 109 9.09 -19.06 7.89
N GLN A 110 8.59 -17.84 7.98
CA GLN A 110 9.20 -16.76 8.73
C GLN A 110 8.63 -16.72 10.15
N TYR A 111 9.48 -16.38 11.10
CA TYR A 111 9.13 -16.19 12.50
C TYR A 111 9.56 -14.81 12.95
N GLY A 112 8.81 -14.24 13.88
CA GLY A 112 9.10 -12.93 14.43
C GLY A 112 8.78 -12.83 15.92
N THR A 113 8.96 -11.61 16.42
CA THR A 113 8.62 -11.24 17.78
C THR A 113 7.46 -10.25 17.73
N ILE A 114 6.51 -10.42 18.63
CA ILE A 114 5.46 -9.44 18.88
C ILE A 114 5.56 -8.91 20.32
N TYR A 115 5.02 -7.71 20.51
CA TYR A 115 4.90 -7.07 21.81
C TYR A 115 3.42 -6.83 22.08
N VAL A 116 2.95 -7.29 23.22
CA VAL A 116 1.56 -7.13 23.67
C VAL A 116 1.58 -6.51 25.06
N MET A 117 0.56 -5.72 25.37
CA MET A 117 0.41 -5.16 26.71
C MET A 117 -0.43 -6.12 27.54
N LYS A 118 0.04 -6.49 28.72
CA LYS A 118 -0.71 -7.29 29.69
C LYS A 118 -1.14 -6.39 30.85
N LYS A 119 -2.41 -6.45 31.22
CA LYS A 119 -2.90 -5.79 32.43
C LYS A 119 -2.28 -6.45 33.65
N SER A 120 -1.71 -5.63 34.52
CA SER A 120 -1.24 -6.08 35.82
C SER A 120 -2.41 -6.18 36.78
N ASN A 121 -2.46 -7.27 37.54
CA ASN A 121 -3.38 -7.42 38.67
C ASN A 121 -2.76 -6.87 39.97
N ASP A 122 -1.61 -6.20 39.87
CA ASP A 122 -0.88 -5.67 41.01
C ASP A 122 -1.55 -4.39 41.51
N GLU A 123 -2.11 -4.47 42.72
CA GLU A 123 -2.73 -3.34 43.42
C GLU A 123 -1.70 -2.27 43.81
N SER A 124 -0.39 -2.58 43.76
CA SER A 124 0.69 -1.64 44.10
C SER A 124 0.98 -0.57 43.03
N CYS A 125 0.21 -0.55 41.93
CA CYS A 125 0.18 0.58 41.00
C CYS A 125 -0.55 1.80 41.56
N GLU A 126 -0.29 2.10 42.83
CA GLU A 126 -0.65 3.35 43.47
C GLU A 126 0.34 4.40 43.00
N THR A 127 -0.05 5.18 41.99
CA THR A 127 0.38 6.58 41.78
C THR A 127 1.75 6.93 42.35
N SER A 128 2.83 6.23 41.98
CA SER A 128 4.16 6.73 42.25
C SER A 128 4.28 7.95 41.36
N SER A 129 4.16 9.11 41.99
CA SER A 129 4.14 10.44 41.37
C SER A 129 5.47 10.81 40.70
N PHE A 130 6.28 9.81 40.34
CA PHE A 130 7.61 9.92 39.78
C PHE A 130 7.96 8.85 38.74
N ASP A 131 7.11 7.84 38.49
CA ASP A 131 7.32 6.89 37.37
C ASP A 131 6.41 7.27 36.17
N PRO A 132 6.97 7.70 35.03
CA PRO A 132 6.19 8.19 33.90
C PRO A 132 5.63 7.09 32.98
N GLU A 133 5.81 5.81 33.29
CA GLU A 133 5.47 4.71 32.38
C GLU A 133 4.34 3.82 32.90
N GLY A 134 3.09 4.25 32.69
CA GLY A 134 2.06 3.29 32.28
C GLY A 134 0.92 2.92 33.23
N CYS A 135 0.67 3.69 34.30
CA CYS A 135 -0.51 3.52 35.16
C CYS A 135 -1.59 4.55 34.80
N MET A 136 -2.82 4.11 34.48
CA MET A 136 -4.00 4.97 34.28
C MET A 136 -5.17 4.40 35.09
N ASP A 137 -5.82 5.24 35.89
CA ASP A 137 -6.98 4.86 36.73
C ASP A 137 -6.74 3.61 37.61
N GLY A 138 -5.56 3.52 38.24
CA GLY A 138 -5.17 2.38 39.10
C GLY A 138 -4.91 1.07 38.35
N THR A 139 -5.00 1.09 37.01
CA THR A 139 -4.67 -0.03 36.14
C THR A 139 -3.31 0.21 35.49
N CYS A 140 -2.42 -0.76 35.60
CA CYS A 140 -1.11 -0.68 34.96
C CYS A 140 -0.93 -1.78 33.92
N TRP A 141 -0.25 -1.40 32.84
CA TRP A 141 -0.01 -2.25 31.70
C TRP A 141 1.48 -2.53 31.58
N LYS A 142 1.84 -3.81 31.40
CA LYS A 142 3.21 -4.23 31.22
C LYS A 142 3.43 -4.78 29.82
N VAL A 143 4.51 -4.38 29.18
CA VAL A 143 4.92 -4.95 27.89
C VAL A 143 5.36 -6.40 28.10
N GLU A 144 4.71 -7.32 27.38
CA GLU A 144 5.09 -8.72 27.28
C GLU A 144 5.61 -9.00 25.87
N LYS A 145 6.81 -9.58 25.80
CA LYS A 145 7.45 -10.00 24.55
C LYS A 145 7.11 -11.45 24.26
N ARG A 146 6.66 -11.75 23.04
CA ARG A 146 6.47 -13.12 22.55
C ARG A 146 7.32 -13.37 21.32
N GLU A 147 8.14 -14.40 21.38
CA GLU A 147 9.08 -14.78 20.32
C GLU A 147 8.57 -15.99 19.54
N ASN A 148 9.20 -16.26 18.40
CA ASN A 148 8.90 -17.39 17.54
C ASN A 148 7.43 -17.42 17.06
N ILE A 149 6.85 -16.24 16.82
CA ILE A 149 5.50 -16.12 16.27
C ILE A 149 5.58 -16.26 14.74
N PRO A 150 4.85 -17.22 14.13
CA PRO A 150 4.74 -17.34 12.68
C PRO A 150 4.20 -16.03 12.09
N ASN A 151 5.01 -15.33 11.30
CA ASN A 151 4.69 -13.96 10.85
C ASN A 151 4.66 -13.82 9.33
N GLY A 152 4.91 -14.88 8.57
CA GLY A 152 4.81 -14.84 7.11
C GLY A 152 5.49 -16.01 6.42
N CYS A 153 5.47 -15.95 5.10
CA CYS A 153 6.13 -16.91 4.22
C CYS A 153 6.86 -16.17 3.12
N GLU A 154 8.09 -16.61 2.85
CA GLU A 154 8.91 -16.05 1.78
C GLU A 154 9.36 -17.13 0.80
N CYS A 155 9.49 -16.72 -0.46
CA CYS A 155 10.00 -17.56 -1.52
C CYS A 155 11.52 -17.42 -1.55
N MET A 156 12.23 -18.45 -1.10
CA MET A 156 13.69 -18.44 -0.96
C MET A 156 14.31 -19.57 -1.77
N TRP A 157 15.55 -19.37 -2.21
CA TRP A 157 16.35 -20.45 -2.79
C TRP A 157 17.12 -21.18 -1.69
N PRO A 158 17.40 -22.48 -1.84
CA PRO A 158 18.27 -23.18 -0.92
C PRO A 158 19.70 -22.64 -1.04
N ASN A 159 20.34 -22.31 0.08
CA ASN A 159 21.77 -22.06 0.08
C ASN A 159 22.50 -23.41 0.07
N ASN A 160 23.10 -23.76 -1.06
CA ASN A 160 24.01 -24.90 -1.12
C ASN A 160 25.37 -24.36 -0.64
N GLU A 161 25.74 -24.57 0.62
CA GLU A 161 27.05 -24.19 1.19
C GLU A 161 28.27 -24.84 0.46
N LEU A 162 28.04 -25.56 -0.64
CA LEU A 162 29.04 -26.05 -1.58
C LEU A 162 29.31 -24.98 -2.66
N GLY A 163 29.89 -23.83 -2.31
CA GLY A 163 30.16 -22.81 -3.33
C GLY A 163 30.99 -21.58 -2.96
N ASP A 164 31.14 -21.23 -1.69
CA ASP A 164 31.99 -20.09 -1.31
C ASP A 164 33.43 -20.57 -1.11
N LYS A 165 34.19 -20.63 -2.22
CA LYS A 165 35.65 -20.73 -2.23
C LYS A 165 36.26 -19.52 -2.93
#